data_AF-A0A424HQC9-F1
#
_entry.id   AF-A0A424HQC9-F1
#
_cell.length_a   1.000
_cell.length_b   1.000
_cell.length_c   1.000
_cell.angle_alpha   90.00
_cell.angle_beta   90.00
_cell.angle_gamma   90.00
#
_symmetry.space_group_name_H-M   'P 1'
#
loop_
_entity.id
_entity.type
_entity.pdbx_description
1 polymer ?
#
loop_
_entity_poly.entity_id
_entity_poly.type
_entity_poly.pdbx_seq_one_letter_code
_entity_poly.pdbx_strand_id
1 'polypeptide(L)'
;MNLKKRLISGFGLLLSIVFLTGCVTEPSALTGEKKSYGYTWQQELEIGKSSDHDLVREMGLYPDETLSNYVTEIGECVLTQSNLRQPDTPEIYRDLKFTFRVMDSPVVNAFALPGGYVYVTRGLLAHLNNEAQLAVVLGHEITHVAARHASQQALKEQWGQIGLVAGAVIGQGITGNERFADQFLGLGGSVFQILNLKYGRDAERESDIYGVEYSAKAGYEVGESAAFFNSLGRISEQSGQSLPTWQSSHPDSGERQNLINQLALEMRQKYGDLKVGETEYLRRIDGLVVGENPRQGFVLRGKFYHPALDFQFSIPEGWRVKNEAGRVTLVDRLGKGVIILSGEEGDTPEVAARSFVASSKVQPIRLEPSRLGGSPGYVVEGVVFTSNGPVFMRNRFFSHRRSVFSFLSYASVEEIDIYRPAFDQVTGSFGRVQDRAIRNLQPARLYVVSADRETEFDSYLSTELPWGFENIELAIMNQVNLKDKIRKGQKLKLVSQ
;
A
#
# COMPACT_ATOMS: atom_id res chain seq x y z
N MET A 1 -68.31 11.57 -17.63
CA MET A 1 -68.10 12.82 -16.86
C MET A 1 -67.48 12.47 -15.51
N ASN A 2 -66.20 12.80 -15.35
CA ASN A 2 -65.39 12.94 -14.12
C ASN A 2 -65.66 12.06 -12.87
N LEU A 3 -64.93 10.94 -12.75
CA LEU A 3 -64.58 10.35 -11.44
C LEU A 3 -63.12 9.82 -11.35
N LYS A 4 -62.21 10.27 -12.23
CA LYS A 4 -60.80 9.79 -12.27
C LYS A 4 -59.73 10.86 -12.02
N LYS A 5 -60.09 12.10 -11.68
CA LYS A 5 -59.13 13.23 -11.54
C LYS A 5 -58.86 13.71 -10.11
N ARG A 6 -59.16 12.92 -9.07
CA ARG A 6 -58.95 13.34 -7.66
C ARG A 6 -58.06 12.44 -6.79
N LEU A 7 -57.37 11.46 -7.37
CA LEU A 7 -56.50 10.53 -6.62
C LEU A 7 -55.00 10.63 -6.95
N ILE A 8 -54.57 11.59 -7.77
CA ILE A 8 -53.16 11.72 -8.21
C ILE A 8 -52.42 12.91 -7.55
N SER A 9 -53.13 13.77 -6.82
CA SER A 9 -52.54 14.98 -6.21
C SER A 9 -52.16 14.84 -4.73
N GLY A 10 -52.03 13.62 -4.20
CA GLY A 10 -51.68 13.35 -2.79
C GLY A 10 -50.47 12.45 -2.55
N PHE A 11 -49.84 11.89 -3.59
CA PHE A 11 -48.72 10.94 -3.45
C PHE A 11 -47.37 11.49 -3.93
N GLY A 12 -47.37 12.70 -4.51
CA GLY A 12 -46.17 13.36 -5.04
C GLY A 12 -45.44 14.30 -4.07
N LEU A 13 -45.88 14.42 -2.81
CA LEU A 13 -45.29 15.34 -1.82
C LEU A 13 -44.76 14.63 -0.56
N LEU A 14 -44.63 13.30 -0.58
CA LEU A 14 -44.09 12.51 0.53
C LEU A 14 -42.91 11.61 0.11
N LEU A 15 -42.40 11.78 -1.12
CA LEU A 15 -41.23 11.07 -1.65
C LEU A 15 -40.10 12.03 -2.06
N SER A 16 -39.95 13.15 -1.33
CA SER A 16 -38.93 14.17 -1.60
C SER A 16 -38.07 14.52 -0.38
N ILE A 17 -38.12 13.71 0.70
CA ILE A 17 -37.43 13.98 1.98
C ILE A 17 -36.34 12.96 2.33
N VAL A 18 -36.06 11.96 1.47
CA VAL A 18 -35.01 10.95 1.77
C VAL A 18 -33.91 10.95 0.71
N PHE A 19 -33.18 12.06 0.55
CA PHE A 19 -31.85 12.08 -0.10
C PHE A 19 -31.00 13.32 0.31
N LEU A 20 -31.13 13.80 1.55
CA LEU A 20 -30.34 14.93 2.08
C LEU A 20 -29.32 14.53 3.17
N THR A 21 -28.88 13.26 3.23
CA THR A 21 -27.86 12.83 4.20
C THR A 21 -26.48 12.76 3.54
N GLY A 22 -25.97 13.91 3.08
CA GLY A 22 -24.67 14.01 2.38
C GLY A 22 -23.55 14.67 3.19
N CYS A 23 -23.84 15.17 4.38
CA CYS A 23 -22.89 15.91 5.20
C CYS A 23 -23.24 15.67 6.66
N VAL A 24 -22.23 15.31 7.46
CA VAL A 24 -22.40 15.10 8.90
C VAL A 24 -21.63 16.19 9.62
N THR A 25 -22.27 16.84 10.59
CA THR A 25 -21.61 17.85 11.43
C THR A 25 -21.31 17.26 12.79
N GLU A 26 -20.03 17.08 13.09
CA GLU A 26 -19.52 16.48 14.32
C GLU A 26 -18.38 17.35 14.91
N PRO A 27 -18.10 17.27 16.22
CA PRO A 27 -16.99 18.00 16.81
C PRO A 27 -15.64 17.50 16.25
N SER A 28 -14.71 18.43 16.06
CA SER A 28 -13.31 18.15 15.74
C SER A 28 -12.60 17.55 16.97
N ALA A 29 -11.86 16.47 16.81
CA ALA A 29 -11.03 15.95 17.90
C ALA A 29 -9.84 16.88 18.22
N LEU A 30 -9.43 17.74 17.27
CA LEU A 30 -8.34 18.69 17.47
C LEU A 30 -8.78 19.93 18.28
N THR A 31 -9.97 20.47 17.96
CA THR A 31 -10.39 21.81 18.44
C THR A 31 -11.71 21.80 19.22
N GLY A 32 -12.47 20.71 19.22
CA GLY A 32 -13.82 20.63 19.78
C GLY A 32 -14.90 21.35 18.94
N GLU A 33 -14.50 22.21 18.00
CA GLU A 33 -15.43 22.94 17.12
C GLU A 33 -16.17 22.00 16.16
N LYS A 34 -17.42 22.33 15.84
CA LYS A 34 -18.22 21.57 14.88
C LYS A 34 -17.66 21.78 13.46
N LYS A 35 -17.26 20.67 12.82
CA LYS A 35 -16.84 20.64 11.41
C LYS A 35 -17.76 19.72 10.61
N SER A 36 -17.79 19.93 9.30
CA SER A 36 -18.53 19.10 8.35
C SER A 36 -17.65 18.01 7.76
N TYR A 37 -18.18 16.78 7.71
CA TYR A 37 -17.50 15.58 7.26
C TYR A 37 -18.32 14.84 6.20
N GLY A 38 -17.64 14.09 5.34
CA GLY A 38 -18.26 13.28 4.29
C GLY A 38 -18.90 12.00 4.83
N TYR A 39 -18.41 11.51 5.98
CA TYR A 39 -18.87 10.31 6.65
C TYR A 39 -19.17 10.58 8.12
N THR A 40 -20.09 9.81 8.71
CA THR A 40 -20.21 9.75 10.18
C THR A 40 -18.97 9.09 10.76
N TRP A 41 -18.70 9.32 12.05
CA TRP A 41 -17.60 8.62 12.74
C TRP A 41 -17.73 7.09 12.64
N GLN A 42 -18.93 6.54 12.80
CA GLN A 42 -19.17 5.10 12.72
C GLN A 42 -18.86 4.54 11.32
N GLN A 43 -19.23 5.26 10.25
CA GLN A 43 -18.91 4.86 8.87
C GLN A 43 -17.39 4.83 8.64
N GLU A 44 -16.65 5.79 9.20
CA GLU A 44 -15.19 5.80 9.13
C GLU A 44 -14.56 4.58 9.80
N LEU A 45 -15.08 4.13 10.95
CA LEU A 45 -14.60 2.91 11.60
C LEU A 45 -14.82 1.66 10.73
N GLU A 46 -15.97 1.57 10.07
CA GLU A 46 -16.31 0.44 9.20
C GLU A 46 -15.46 0.42 7.92
N ILE A 47 -15.28 1.58 7.28
CA ILE A 47 -14.40 1.76 6.12
C ILE A 47 -12.97 1.40 6.48
N GLY A 48 -12.47 1.88 7.62
CA GLY A 48 -11.14 1.56 8.12
C GLY A 48 -10.91 0.07 8.28
N LYS A 49 -11.85 -0.62 8.95
CA LYS A 49 -11.76 -2.05 9.23
C LYS A 49 -11.77 -2.91 7.98
N SER A 50 -12.64 -2.62 7.00
CA SER A 50 -12.65 -3.37 5.74
C SER A 50 -11.40 -3.09 4.90
N SER A 51 -10.96 -1.83 4.86
CA SER A 51 -9.78 -1.41 4.11
C SER A 51 -8.48 -1.98 4.69
N ASP A 52 -8.34 -2.09 6.02
CA ASP A 52 -7.20 -2.75 6.68
C ASP A 52 -7.06 -4.19 6.23
N HIS A 53 -8.16 -4.94 6.21
CA HIS A 53 -8.15 -6.35 5.80
C HIS A 53 -7.69 -6.53 4.35
N ASP A 54 -8.16 -5.67 3.45
CA ASP A 54 -7.80 -5.75 2.03
C ASP A 54 -6.35 -5.30 1.79
N LEU A 55 -5.93 -4.21 2.42
CA LEU A 55 -4.59 -3.65 2.28
C LEU A 55 -3.52 -4.60 2.84
N VAL A 56 -3.77 -5.23 3.99
CA VAL A 56 -2.87 -6.25 4.56
C VAL A 56 -2.78 -7.48 3.65
N ARG A 57 -3.88 -7.93 3.06
CA ARG A 57 -3.87 -9.05 2.11
C ARG A 57 -3.04 -8.73 0.86
N GLU A 58 -3.11 -7.49 0.40
CA GLU A 58 -2.50 -7.07 -0.85
C GLU A 58 -1.00 -6.77 -0.71
N MET A 59 -0.65 -5.94 0.27
CA MET A 59 0.72 -5.46 0.45
C MET A 59 1.56 -6.35 1.38
N GLY A 60 0.93 -7.14 2.25
CA GLY A 60 1.60 -7.99 3.22
C GLY A 60 2.24 -7.23 4.39
N LEU A 61 2.33 -7.91 5.53
CA LEU A 61 3.06 -7.40 6.71
C LEU A 61 4.52 -7.80 6.63
N TYR A 62 5.41 -6.91 7.06
CA TYR A 62 6.82 -7.23 7.18
C TYR A 62 7.02 -8.25 8.30
N PRO A 63 7.70 -9.41 8.05
CA PRO A 63 7.75 -10.52 8.98
C PRO A 63 8.81 -10.32 10.08
N ASP A 64 8.67 -9.25 10.86
CA ASP A 64 9.50 -8.94 12.03
C ASP A 64 8.62 -8.35 13.14
N GLU A 65 8.24 -9.20 14.09
CA GLU A 65 7.43 -8.80 15.24
C GLU A 65 8.17 -7.84 16.17
N THR A 66 9.50 -7.94 16.26
CA THR A 66 10.29 -7.06 17.14
C THR A 66 10.30 -5.63 16.59
N LEU A 67 10.53 -5.48 15.29
CA LEU A 67 10.44 -4.18 14.62
C LEU A 67 9.01 -3.63 14.64
N SER A 68 8.00 -4.48 14.43
CA SER A 68 6.60 -4.07 14.46
C SER A 68 6.16 -3.57 15.84
N ASN A 69 6.58 -4.26 16.91
CA ASN A 69 6.32 -3.82 18.28
C ASN A 69 7.03 -2.50 18.58
N TYR A 70 8.28 -2.33 18.12
CA TYR A 70 9.02 -1.09 18.30
C TYR A 70 8.36 0.12 17.61
N VAL A 71 7.87 -0.04 16.38
CA VAL A 71 7.09 1.00 15.69
C VAL A 71 5.80 1.31 16.46
N THR A 72 5.13 0.27 16.98
CA THR A 72 3.91 0.42 17.79
C THR A 72 4.21 1.19 19.08
N GLU A 73 5.29 0.88 19.78
CA GLU A 73 5.70 1.58 21.01
C GLU A 73 5.91 3.08 20.76
N ILE A 74 6.63 3.45 19.70
CA ILE A 74 6.83 4.86 19.33
C ILE A 74 5.49 5.51 18.96
N GLY A 75 4.67 4.83 18.16
CA GLY A 75 3.34 5.32 17.76
C GLY A 75 2.42 5.58 18.94
N GLU A 76 2.35 4.66 19.91
CA GLU A 76 1.57 4.80 21.14
C GLU A 76 2.10 5.93 22.05
N CYS A 77 3.42 6.09 22.15
CA CYS A 77 4.02 7.23 22.86
C CYS A 77 3.56 8.58 22.27
N VAL A 78 3.58 8.72 20.94
CA VAL A 78 3.14 9.94 20.25
C VAL A 78 1.62 10.11 20.37
N LEU A 79 0.84 9.04 20.18
CA LEU A 79 -0.61 9.05 20.28
C LEU A 79 -1.10 9.50 21.67
N THR A 80 -0.42 9.08 22.73
CA THR A 80 -0.74 9.48 24.12
C THR A 80 -0.68 10.99 24.31
N GLN A 81 0.15 11.69 23.53
CA GLN A 81 0.29 13.15 23.59
C GLN A 81 -0.63 13.90 22.63
N SER A 82 -1.35 13.17 21.78
CA SER A 82 -2.23 13.76 20.77
C SER A 82 -3.49 14.36 21.38
N ASN A 83 -4.18 15.19 20.59
CA ASN A 83 -5.50 15.70 20.98
C ASN A 83 -6.52 14.56 21.20
N LEU A 84 -6.37 13.41 20.52
CA LEU A 84 -7.24 12.25 20.71
C LEU A 84 -7.20 11.67 22.13
N ARG A 85 -6.21 12.02 22.97
CA ARG A 85 -6.08 11.47 24.32
C ARG A 85 -6.28 12.51 25.43
N GLN A 86 -6.67 13.72 25.07
CA GLN A 86 -6.91 14.78 26.05
C GLN A 86 -8.23 14.55 26.81
N PRO A 87 -8.31 14.98 28.09
CA PRO A 87 -9.50 14.76 28.92
C PRO A 87 -10.78 15.42 28.39
N ASP A 88 -10.64 16.55 27.68
CA ASP A 88 -11.72 17.34 27.09
C ASP A 88 -12.17 16.83 25.71
N THR A 89 -11.43 15.88 25.13
CA THR A 89 -11.81 15.24 23.87
C THR A 89 -13.00 14.29 24.09
N PRO A 90 -14.04 14.33 23.23
CA PRO A 90 -15.17 13.41 23.30
C PRO A 90 -14.74 11.95 23.38
N GLU A 91 -15.39 11.19 24.27
CA GLU A 91 -15.06 9.78 24.57
C GLU A 91 -15.03 8.89 23.32
N ILE A 92 -15.92 9.14 22.36
CA ILE A 92 -15.98 8.44 21.06
C ILE A 92 -14.67 8.51 20.25
N TYR A 93 -13.85 9.54 20.46
CA TYR A 93 -12.52 9.69 19.85
C TYR A 93 -11.42 9.18 20.78
N ARG A 94 -11.59 9.38 22.08
CA ARG A 94 -10.60 9.01 23.10
C ARG A 94 -10.38 7.51 23.21
N ASP A 95 -11.43 6.72 23.01
CA ASP A 95 -11.35 5.27 23.11
C ASP A 95 -11.03 4.60 21.75
N LEU A 96 -10.77 5.39 20.70
CA LEU A 96 -10.37 4.86 19.40
C LEU A 96 -9.07 4.05 19.54
N LYS A 97 -9.13 2.75 19.27
CA LYS A 97 -7.94 1.90 19.21
C LYS A 97 -7.13 2.22 17.96
N PHE A 98 -5.85 2.52 18.14
CA PHE A 98 -4.90 2.63 17.04
C PHE A 98 -4.25 1.28 16.75
N THR A 99 -3.91 1.06 15.47
CA THR A 99 -3.17 -0.11 15.01
C THR A 99 -2.04 0.37 14.13
N PHE A 100 -0.79 0.15 14.55
CA PHE A 100 0.41 0.47 13.79
C PHE A 100 0.92 -0.79 13.08
N ARG A 101 1.27 -0.69 11.81
CA ARG A 101 1.73 -1.83 11.00
C ARG A 101 2.95 -1.48 10.16
N VAL A 102 3.86 -2.44 10.05
CA VAL A 102 4.99 -2.37 9.11
C VAL A 102 4.63 -3.19 7.87
N MET A 103 4.58 -2.53 6.72
CA MET A 103 4.23 -3.13 5.43
C MET A 103 5.48 -3.62 4.71
N ASP A 104 5.39 -4.80 4.10
CA ASP A 104 6.49 -5.39 3.33
C ASP A 104 6.58 -4.78 1.92
N SER A 105 6.84 -3.47 1.87
CA SER A 105 6.97 -2.71 0.63
C SER A 105 8.29 -1.95 0.61
N PRO A 106 9.05 -1.99 -0.51
CA PRO A 106 10.28 -1.22 -0.66
C PRO A 106 10.02 0.27 -0.95
N VAL A 107 8.78 0.63 -1.27
CA VAL A 107 8.38 2.02 -1.55
C VAL A 107 8.53 2.84 -0.28
N VAL A 108 9.08 4.05 -0.41
CA VAL A 108 9.21 4.98 0.73
C VAL A 108 7.86 5.65 0.98
N ASN A 109 7.09 5.09 1.91
CA ASN A 109 5.76 5.61 2.25
C ASN A 109 5.33 5.32 3.71
N ALA A 110 4.40 6.13 4.20
CA ALA A 110 3.56 5.93 5.37
C ALA A 110 2.21 6.58 5.10
N PHE A 111 1.16 6.04 5.71
CA PHE A 111 -0.21 6.52 5.48
C PHE A 111 -1.14 6.03 6.59
N ALA A 112 -2.30 6.68 6.72
CA ALA A 112 -3.35 6.30 7.64
C ALA A 112 -4.68 6.01 6.93
N LEU A 113 -5.43 5.07 7.49
CA LEU A 113 -6.84 4.86 7.16
C LEU A 113 -7.73 5.47 8.24
N PRO A 114 -8.98 5.80 7.89
CA PRO A 114 -10.02 6.07 8.88
C PRO A 114 -10.06 4.97 9.96
N GLY A 115 -10.42 5.33 11.19
CA GLY A 115 -10.53 4.36 12.28
C GLY A 115 -9.21 3.93 12.94
N GLY A 116 -8.12 4.69 12.76
CA GLY A 116 -6.91 4.54 13.57
C GLY A 116 -5.89 3.52 13.07
N TYR A 117 -5.92 3.14 11.79
CA TYR A 117 -4.90 2.27 11.22
C TYR A 117 -3.80 3.11 10.60
N VAL A 118 -2.56 2.96 11.07
CA VAL A 118 -1.38 3.70 10.61
C VAL A 118 -0.35 2.70 10.09
N TYR A 119 0.19 2.98 8.92
CA TYR A 119 1.07 2.08 8.19
C TYR A 119 2.39 2.78 7.90
N VAL A 120 3.48 2.05 8.08
CA VAL A 120 4.82 2.45 7.65
C VAL A 120 5.39 1.34 6.78
N THR A 121 6.06 1.68 5.70
CA THR A 121 6.73 0.70 4.83
C THR A 121 8.14 0.41 5.32
N ARG A 122 8.68 -0.79 5.06
CA ARG A 122 10.11 -1.04 5.26
C ARG A 122 11.00 -0.10 4.42
N GLY A 123 10.52 0.32 3.24
CA GLY A 123 11.17 1.35 2.43
C GLY A 123 11.36 2.67 3.20
N LEU A 124 10.31 3.15 3.86
CA LEU A 124 10.39 4.33 4.74
C LEU A 124 11.37 4.11 5.90
N LEU A 125 11.24 3.00 6.63
CA LEU A 125 12.11 2.71 7.77
C LEU A 125 13.59 2.65 7.37
N ALA A 126 13.91 2.16 6.17
CA ALA A 126 15.27 2.19 5.66
C ALA A 126 15.83 3.61 5.50
N HIS A 127 14.99 4.63 5.27
CA HIS A 127 15.39 6.01 4.97
C HIS A 127 15.38 6.96 6.17
N LEU A 128 14.76 6.58 7.28
CA LEU A 128 14.87 7.32 8.54
C LEU A 128 16.23 7.00 9.19
N ASN A 129 16.77 7.95 9.96
CA ASN A 129 18.06 7.83 10.64
C ASN A 129 17.92 7.73 12.16
N ASN A 130 16.76 8.04 12.73
CA ASN A 130 16.56 8.04 14.18
C ASN A 130 15.07 7.97 14.57
N GLU A 131 14.81 7.75 15.87
CA GLU A 131 13.45 7.67 16.42
C GLU A 131 12.67 8.97 16.23
N ALA A 132 13.32 10.12 16.36
CA ALA A 132 12.64 11.40 16.26
C ALA A 132 12.02 11.62 14.87
N GLN A 133 12.70 11.20 13.80
CA GLN A 133 12.14 11.20 12.45
C GLN A 133 10.93 10.27 12.33
N LEU A 134 11.01 9.05 12.87
CA LEU A 134 9.87 8.12 12.89
C LEU A 134 8.69 8.69 13.69
N ALA A 135 8.95 9.29 14.85
CA ALA A 135 7.93 9.88 15.70
C ALA A 135 7.17 11.00 14.95
N VAL A 136 7.89 11.88 14.24
CA VAL A 136 7.26 12.96 13.46
C VAL A 136 6.40 12.39 12.33
N VAL A 137 6.87 11.36 11.61
CA VAL A 137 6.06 10.71 10.56
C VAL A 137 4.80 10.06 11.16
N LEU A 138 4.92 9.33 12.27
CA LEU A 138 3.77 8.73 12.94
C LEU A 138 2.81 9.79 13.51
N GLY A 139 3.34 10.89 14.05
CA GLY A 139 2.55 12.03 14.54
C GLY A 139 1.77 12.72 13.42
N HIS A 140 2.37 12.84 12.24
CA HIS A 140 1.73 13.34 11.03
C HIS A 140 0.53 12.46 10.64
N GLU A 141 0.72 11.14 10.59
CA GLU A 141 -0.34 10.19 10.28
C GLU A 141 -1.45 10.14 11.36
N ILE A 142 -1.09 10.23 12.64
CA ILE A 142 -2.05 10.35 13.74
C ILE A 142 -2.89 11.62 13.56
N THR A 143 -2.29 12.73 13.12
CA THR A 143 -3.04 13.96 12.85
C THR A 143 -4.03 13.78 11.71
N HIS A 144 -3.68 13.09 10.62
CA HIS A 144 -4.63 12.80 9.55
C HIS A 144 -5.89 12.07 10.04
N VAL A 145 -5.72 11.13 10.97
CA VAL A 145 -6.84 10.42 11.62
C VAL A 145 -7.60 11.37 12.56
N ALA A 146 -6.90 12.09 13.44
CA ALA A 146 -7.50 12.98 14.43
C ALA A 146 -8.33 14.12 13.79
N ALA A 147 -7.80 14.71 12.72
CA ALA A 147 -8.46 15.75 11.94
C ALA A 147 -9.51 15.18 10.97
N ARG A 148 -9.58 13.85 10.79
CA ARG A 148 -10.46 13.17 9.84
C ARG A 148 -10.28 13.70 8.41
N HIS A 149 -9.03 13.90 8.00
CA HIS A 149 -8.69 14.46 6.70
C HIS A 149 -9.25 13.65 5.53
N ALA A 150 -9.31 12.32 5.64
CA ALA A 150 -9.96 11.44 4.66
C ALA A 150 -11.45 11.78 4.48
N SER A 151 -12.17 12.01 5.57
CA SER A 151 -13.61 12.34 5.55
C SER A 151 -13.87 13.76 5.04
N GLN A 152 -12.98 14.71 5.37
CA GLN A 152 -13.01 16.05 4.80
C GLN A 152 -12.73 16.03 3.28
N GLN A 153 -11.78 15.22 2.83
CA GLN A 153 -11.49 15.05 1.40
C GLN A 153 -12.67 14.41 0.66
N ALA A 154 -13.28 13.37 1.25
CA ALA A 154 -14.49 12.73 0.71
C ALA A 154 -15.65 13.72 0.53
N LEU A 155 -15.80 14.67 1.46
CA LEU A 155 -16.79 15.74 1.37
C LEU A 155 -16.49 16.70 0.21
N LYS A 156 -15.23 17.11 0.06
CA LYS A 156 -14.78 18.02 -1.02
C LYS A 156 -14.96 17.41 -2.40
N GLU A 157 -14.73 16.11 -2.55
CA GLU A 157 -14.83 15.39 -3.82
C GLU A 157 -16.27 15.00 -4.23
N GLN A 158 -17.30 15.48 -3.51
CA GLN A 158 -18.71 15.15 -3.76
C GLN A 158 -18.95 13.63 -4.00
N TRP A 159 -18.82 12.82 -2.94
CA TRP A 159 -19.48 11.50 -2.83
C TRP A 159 -19.26 10.47 -3.96
N GLY A 160 -18.16 10.56 -4.72
CA GLY A 160 -17.95 9.70 -5.89
C GLY A 160 -17.00 8.50 -5.73
N GLN A 161 -15.97 8.60 -4.89
CA GLN A 161 -14.80 7.71 -5.03
C GLN A 161 -14.60 6.74 -3.87
N ILE A 162 -14.85 7.12 -2.62
CA ILE A 162 -14.47 6.30 -1.44
C ILE A 162 -15.55 5.27 -1.06
N GLY A 163 -16.77 5.38 -1.60
CA GLY A 163 -17.88 4.45 -1.33
C GLY A 163 -17.83 3.09 -2.08
N LEU A 164 -16.85 2.86 -2.96
CA LEU A 164 -16.77 1.65 -3.79
C LEU A 164 -15.92 0.52 -3.18
N VAL A 165 -15.38 0.72 -1.97
CA VAL A 165 -14.37 -0.18 -1.38
C VAL A 165 -14.92 -1.52 -0.89
N ALA A 166 -16.24 -1.69 -0.74
CA ALA A 166 -16.80 -2.88 -0.11
C ALA A 166 -17.21 -4.05 -1.05
N GLY A 167 -16.93 -4.03 -2.36
CA GLY A 167 -17.55 -5.05 -3.24
C GLY A 167 -17.03 -5.25 -4.65
N ALA A 168 -15.75 -5.05 -4.94
CA ALA A 168 -15.21 -5.15 -6.30
C ALA A 168 -14.21 -6.29 -6.49
N VAL A 169 -14.65 -7.55 -6.37
CA VAL A 169 -13.77 -8.70 -6.74
C VAL A 169 -14.20 -9.40 -8.03
N ILE A 170 -15.45 -9.26 -8.52
CA ILE A 170 -15.91 -10.10 -9.65
C ILE A 170 -16.65 -9.32 -10.77
N GLY A 171 -16.95 -8.03 -10.61
CA GLY A 171 -17.96 -7.36 -11.46
C GLY A 171 -17.52 -6.37 -12.54
N GLN A 172 -16.30 -5.81 -12.50
CA GLN A 172 -16.00 -4.59 -13.28
C GLN A 172 -15.08 -4.78 -14.49
N GLY A 173 -14.64 -6.00 -14.78
CA GLY A 173 -13.71 -6.29 -15.88
C GLY A 173 -14.30 -5.99 -17.26
N ILE A 174 -13.57 -5.17 -18.03
CA ILE A 174 -13.70 -4.87 -19.47
C ILE A 174 -14.60 -3.65 -19.76
N THR A 175 -13.98 -2.47 -19.78
CA THR A 175 -14.55 -1.24 -20.37
C THR A 175 -13.77 -0.74 -21.60
N GLY A 176 -12.79 -1.52 -22.10
CA GLY A 176 -12.02 -1.18 -23.31
C GLY A 176 -11.21 0.13 -23.21
N ASN A 177 -11.05 0.68 -22.01
CA ASN A 177 -10.42 1.97 -21.77
C ASN A 177 -9.01 1.76 -21.20
N GLU A 178 -7.99 2.43 -21.73
CA GLU A 178 -6.59 2.26 -21.28
C GLU A 178 -6.42 2.60 -19.78
N ARG A 179 -7.22 3.54 -19.26
CA ARG A 179 -7.31 3.86 -17.82
C ARG A 179 -7.74 2.67 -16.95
N PHE A 180 -8.49 1.72 -17.51
CA PHE A 180 -8.96 0.55 -16.79
C PHE A 180 -7.83 -0.47 -16.55
N ALA A 181 -6.90 -0.60 -17.50
CA ALA A 181 -5.72 -1.46 -17.33
C ALA A 181 -4.84 -0.97 -16.17
N ASP A 182 -4.70 0.35 -16.01
CA ASP A 182 -3.98 0.98 -14.90
C ASP A 182 -4.73 0.85 -13.57
N GLN A 183 -6.07 0.90 -13.57
CA GLN A 183 -6.89 0.70 -12.38
C GLN A 183 -6.95 -0.77 -11.94
N PHE A 184 -6.80 -1.71 -12.88
CA PHE A 184 -6.78 -3.15 -12.63
C PHE A 184 -5.41 -3.68 -12.19
N LEU A 185 -4.33 -3.08 -12.71
CA LEU A 185 -2.94 -3.33 -12.28
C LEU A 185 -2.48 -2.43 -11.13
N GLY A 186 -3.23 -1.39 -10.79
CA GLY A 186 -3.04 -0.62 -9.56
C GLY A 186 -3.39 -1.48 -8.36
N LEU A 187 -2.97 -1.04 -7.16
CA LEU A 187 -3.44 -1.69 -5.94
C LEU A 187 -4.97 -1.90 -6.00
N GLY A 188 -5.53 -3.04 -5.58
CA GLY A 188 -6.94 -3.40 -5.81
C GLY A 188 -7.81 -2.17 -5.63
N GLY A 189 -8.59 -1.77 -6.64
CA GLY A 189 -8.89 -0.35 -6.93
C GLY A 189 -9.26 0.56 -5.73
N SER A 190 -9.82 0.01 -4.66
CA SER A 190 -9.97 0.63 -3.35
C SER A 190 -8.65 1.00 -2.64
N VAL A 191 -7.73 0.07 -2.47
CA VAL A 191 -6.40 0.24 -1.85
C VAL A 191 -5.59 1.28 -2.63
N PHE A 192 -5.59 1.24 -3.96
CA PHE A 192 -4.90 2.27 -4.76
C PHE A 192 -5.56 3.64 -4.62
N GLN A 193 -6.89 3.73 -4.57
CA GLN A 193 -7.58 5.00 -4.35
C GLN A 193 -7.21 5.61 -2.99
N ILE A 194 -7.19 4.78 -1.94
CA ILE A 194 -6.79 5.19 -0.60
C ILE A 194 -5.35 5.70 -0.57
N LEU A 195 -4.41 4.96 -1.16
CA LEU A 195 -2.99 5.33 -1.17
C LEU A 195 -2.68 6.51 -2.09
N ASN A 196 -3.60 6.85 -2.99
CA ASN A 196 -3.57 8.06 -3.80
C ASN A 196 -4.44 9.19 -3.25
N LEU A 197 -5.02 9.04 -2.05
CA LEU A 197 -5.67 10.17 -1.40
C LEU A 197 -4.63 11.27 -1.22
N LYS A 198 -4.87 12.40 -1.90
CA LYS A 198 -4.06 13.59 -1.78
C LYS A 198 -4.79 14.54 -0.87
N TYR A 199 -4.17 14.88 0.24
CA TYR A 199 -4.72 15.90 1.12
C TYR A 199 -4.36 17.29 0.60
N GLY A 200 -5.27 18.24 0.82
CA GLY A 200 -5.03 19.64 0.47
C GLY A 200 -3.89 20.23 1.32
N ARG A 201 -3.28 21.32 0.84
CA ARG A 201 -2.15 22.00 1.53
C ARG A 201 -2.44 22.34 3.00
N ASP A 202 -3.67 22.72 3.31
CA ASP A 202 -4.06 23.05 4.69
C ASP A 202 -4.05 21.81 5.61
N ALA A 203 -4.48 20.66 5.11
CA ALA A 203 -4.48 19.40 5.85
C ALA A 203 -3.06 18.86 6.07
N GLU A 204 -2.20 19.00 5.07
CA GLU A 204 -0.76 18.69 5.19
C GLU A 204 -0.08 19.62 6.21
N ARG A 205 -0.36 20.93 6.15
CA ARG A 205 0.19 21.90 7.11
C ARG A 205 -0.31 21.65 8.54
N GLU A 206 -1.59 21.33 8.72
CA GLU A 206 -2.16 20.95 10.02
C GLU A 206 -1.46 19.70 10.56
N SER A 207 -1.21 18.71 9.70
CA SER A 207 -0.53 17.44 10.06
C SER A 207 0.95 17.65 10.39
N ASP A 208 1.66 18.52 9.67
CA ASP A 208 3.04 18.91 9.99
C ASP A 208 3.11 19.58 11.38
N ILE A 209 2.20 20.53 11.68
CA ILE A 209 2.19 21.27 12.95
C ILE A 209 1.91 20.34 14.14
N TYR A 210 0.80 19.60 14.09
CA TYR A 210 0.42 18.73 15.20
C TYR A 210 1.32 17.49 15.29
N GLY A 211 1.82 16.96 14.17
CA GLY A 211 2.79 15.87 14.18
C GLY A 211 4.09 16.23 14.89
N VAL A 212 4.60 17.44 14.64
CA VAL A 212 5.74 18.00 15.38
C VAL A 212 5.38 18.23 16.85
N GLU A 213 4.22 18.82 17.15
CA GLU A 213 3.81 19.09 18.55
C GLU A 213 3.68 17.79 19.36
N TYR A 214 3.02 16.76 18.82
CA TYR A 214 2.83 15.48 19.49
C TYR A 214 4.16 14.77 19.73
N SER A 215 5.05 14.81 18.74
CA SER A 215 6.38 14.20 18.85
C SER A 215 7.25 14.91 19.89
N ALA A 216 7.23 16.25 19.91
CA ALA A 216 7.96 17.03 20.91
C ALA A 216 7.42 16.80 22.32
N LYS A 217 6.09 16.73 22.50
CA LYS A 217 5.46 16.35 23.78
C LYS A 217 5.84 14.93 24.22
N ALA A 218 6.05 14.03 23.27
CA ALA A 218 6.55 12.67 23.53
C ALA A 218 8.07 12.63 23.79
N GLY A 219 8.73 13.79 23.80
CA GLY A 219 10.13 13.97 24.16
C GLY A 219 11.11 13.88 22.99
N TYR A 220 10.66 13.87 21.73
CA TYR A 220 11.52 13.72 20.56
C TYR A 220 12.07 15.03 20.02
N GLU A 221 13.31 14.98 19.50
CA GLU A 221 14.00 16.10 18.86
C GLU A 221 13.52 16.27 17.41
N VAL A 222 12.40 16.96 17.26
CA VAL A 222 11.66 17.09 15.99
C VAL A 222 12.43 17.76 14.85
N GLY A 223 13.49 18.53 15.16
CA GLY A 223 14.34 19.16 14.14
C GLY A 223 15.04 18.15 13.22
N GLU A 224 15.22 16.91 13.70
CA GLU A 224 15.80 15.80 12.92
C GLU A 224 14.98 15.46 11.66
N SER A 225 13.67 15.70 11.68
CA SER A 225 12.77 15.37 10.57
C SER A 225 13.01 16.21 9.31
N ALA A 226 13.59 17.41 9.43
CA ALA A 226 13.90 18.27 8.28
C ALA A 226 14.83 17.60 7.26
N ALA A 227 15.81 16.81 7.72
CA ALA A 227 16.73 16.07 6.86
C ALA A 227 16.04 14.91 6.12
N PHE A 228 15.08 14.25 6.78
CA PHE A 228 14.26 13.21 6.15
C PHE A 228 13.37 13.80 5.04
N PHE A 229 12.69 14.94 5.28
CA PHE A 229 11.88 15.58 4.24
C PHE A 229 12.71 16.06 3.04
N ASN A 230 13.95 16.51 3.25
CA ASN A 230 14.87 16.79 2.15
C ASN A 230 15.18 15.51 1.33
N SER A 231 15.37 14.38 2.02
CA SER A 231 15.63 13.08 1.38
C SER A 231 14.45 12.62 0.54
N LEU A 232 13.20 12.90 0.95
CA LEU A 232 12.01 12.61 0.14
C LEU A 232 12.00 13.34 -1.21
N GLY A 233 12.47 14.60 -1.24
CA GLY A 233 12.67 15.33 -2.50
C GLY A 233 13.64 14.61 -3.43
N ARG A 234 14.79 14.17 -2.90
CA ARG A 234 15.82 13.42 -3.65
C ARG A 234 15.30 12.07 -4.15
N ILE A 235 14.49 11.36 -3.36
CA ILE A 235 13.85 10.10 -3.78
C ILE A 235 12.91 10.35 -4.96
N SER A 236 12.13 11.43 -4.91
CA SER A 236 11.18 11.77 -5.98
C SER A 236 11.88 12.07 -7.30
N GLU A 237 13.07 12.67 -7.28
CA GLU A 237 13.89 12.93 -8.48
C GLU A 237 14.40 11.64 -9.14
N GLN A 238 14.54 10.57 -8.37
CA GLN A 238 15.05 9.27 -8.84
C GLN A 238 13.95 8.28 -9.21
N SER A 239 12.74 8.46 -8.67
CA SER A 239 11.72 7.42 -8.73
C SER A 239 11.02 7.32 -10.10
N GLY A 240 10.99 6.10 -10.64
CA GLY A 240 10.05 5.63 -11.67
C GLY A 240 9.06 4.59 -11.14
N GLN A 241 8.77 4.60 -9.83
CA GLN A 241 8.03 3.55 -9.12
C GLN A 241 6.52 3.54 -9.46
N SER A 242 5.90 2.35 -9.41
CA SER A 242 4.49 2.11 -9.76
C SER A 242 3.50 2.40 -8.62
N LEU A 243 3.98 2.51 -7.38
CA LEU A 243 3.18 2.87 -6.21
C LEU A 243 3.44 4.33 -5.80
N PRO A 244 2.44 5.03 -5.23
CA PRO A 244 2.64 6.38 -4.73
C PRO A 244 3.71 6.39 -3.64
N THR A 245 4.75 7.20 -3.83
CA THR A 245 5.71 7.54 -2.78
C THR A 245 5.04 8.46 -1.76
N TRP A 246 5.64 8.64 -0.59
CA TRP A 246 5.19 9.64 0.40
C TRP A 246 4.90 11.00 -0.24
N GLN A 247 5.78 11.50 -1.12
CA GLN A 247 5.60 12.79 -1.79
C GLN A 247 4.37 12.86 -2.70
N SER A 248 3.90 11.70 -3.17
CA SER A 248 2.72 11.59 -4.05
C SER A 248 1.41 11.73 -3.26
N SER A 249 1.33 11.17 -2.05
CA SER A 249 0.17 11.28 -1.15
C SER A 249 0.24 12.54 -0.26
N HIS A 250 1.45 12.97 0.11
CA HIS A 250 1.75 14.12 0.98
C HIS A 250 2.56 15.19 0.25
N PRO A 251 1.96 15.90 -0.73
CA PRO A 251 2.68 16.87 -1.55
C PRO A 251 3.25 17.99 -0.68
N ASP A 252 4.57 18.19 -0.74
CA ASP A 252 5.21 19.31 -0.06
C ASP A 252 4.80 20.64 -0.71
N SER A 253 4.41 21.59 0.13
CA SER A 253 4.12 22.97 -0.27
C SER A 253 5.37 23.77 -0.66
N GLY A 254 6.57 23.23 -0.40
CA GLY A 254 7.85 23.92 -0.49
C GLY A 254 8.23 24.65 0.79
N GLU A 255 7.33 24.69 1.78
CA GLU A 255 7.54 25.36 3.07
C GLU A 255 7.81 24.39 4.23
N ARG A 256 7.58 23.08 4.04
CA ARG A 256 7.59 22.08 5.11
C ARG A 256 8.89 22.08 5.91
N GLN A 257 10.03 22.06 5.23
CA GLN A 257 11.33 22.07 5.89
C GLN A 257 11.54 23.31 6.77
N ASN A 258 11.17 24.49 6.27
CA ASN A 258 11.30 25.75 7.00
C ASN A 258 10.36 25.79 8.21
N LEU A 259 9.12 25.33 8.03
CA LEU A 259 8.13 25.23 9.10
C LEU A 259 8.61 24.31 10.23
N ILE A 260 9.10 23.12 9.89
CA ILE A 260 9.62 22.15 10.87
C ILE A 260 10.81 22.75 11.63
N ASN A 261 11.74 23.39 10.95
CA ASN A 261 12.88 24.04 11.60
C ASN A 261 12.44 25.14 12.57
N GLN A 262 11.43 25.94 12.20
CA GLN A 262 10.87 26.95 13.09
C GLN A 262 10.21 26.31 14.32
N LEU A 263 9.32 25.33 14.11
CA LEU A 263 8.64 24.63 15.20
C LEU A 263 9.65 23.93 16.12
N ALA A 264 10.71 23.35 15.59
CA ALA A 264 11.76 22.70 16.39
C ALA A 264 12.42 23.68 17.38
N LEU A 265 12.68 24.93 16.96
CA LEU A 265 13.21 25.95 17.86
C LEU A 265 12.22 26.28 18.99
N GLU A 266 10.95 26.44 18.66
CA GLU A 266 9.88 26.69 19.64
C GLU A 266 9.73 25.52 20.62
N MET A 267 9.78 24.28 20.12
CA MET A 267 9.63 23.07 20.93
C MET A 267 10.82 22.87 21.88
N ARG A 268 12.06 23.12 21.44
CA ARG A 268 13.25 23.09 22.31
C ARG A 268 13.15 24.13 23.43
N GLN A 269 12.68 25.34 23.13
CA GLN A 269 12.47 26.36 24.15
C GLN A 269 11.42 25.94 25.19
N LYS A 270 10.39 25.21 24.78
CA LYS A 270 9.27 24.80 25.64
C LYS A 270 9.56 23.56 26.47
N TYR A 271 10.21 22.55 25.89
CA TYR A 271 10.36 21.21 26.49
C TYR A 271 11.79 20.89 26.94
N GLY A 272 12.79 21.69 26.55
CA GLY A 272 14.18 21.50 26.96
C GLY A 272 14.87 20.38 26.18
N ASP A 273 15.55 19.49 26.91
CA ASP A 273 16.34 18.41 26.32
C ASP A 273 15.44 17.33 25.70
N LEU A 274 15.49 17.21 24.37
CA LEU A 274 14.72 16.26 23.57
C LEU A 274 15.62 15.13 23.04
N LYS A 275 15.07 13.93 22.87
CA LYS A 275 15.82 12.73 22.42
C LYS A 275 15.79 12.59 20.90
N VAL A 276 16.96 12.28 20.32
CA VAL A 276 17.08 11.90 18.89
C VAL A 276 16.77 10.41 18.70
N GLY A 277 17.37 9.53 19.51
CA GLY A 277 17.15 8.08 19.44
C GLY A 277 17.89 7.34 18.31
N GLU A 278 18.96 7.91 17.76
CA GLU A 278 19.71 7.33 16.61
C GLU A 278 20.20 5.90 16.87
N THR A 279 20.91 5.68 17.98
CA THR A 279 21.55 4.37 18.25
C THR A 279 20.54 3.25 18.38
N GLU A 280 19.44 3.49 19.10
CA GLU A 280 18.38 2.48 19.27
C GLU A 280 17.67 2.22 17.94
N TYR A 281 17.32 3.27 17.20
CA TYR A 281 16.67 3.15 15.91
C TYR A 281 17.49 2.34 14.91
N LEU A 282 18.76 2.71 14.74
CA LEU A 282 19.67 2.02 13.82
C LEU A 282 19.86 0.55 14.20
N ARG A 283 19.90 0.23 15.49
CA ARG A 283 19.95 -1.16 15.97
C ARG A 283 18.70 -1.95 15.59
N ARG A 284 17.52 -1.31 15.59
CA ARG A 284 16.24 -1.98 15.28
C ARG A 284 16.05 -2.26 13.79
N ILE A 285 16.67 -1.47 12.92
CA ILE A 285 16.61 -1.67 11.46
C ILE A 285 17.81 -2.45 10.91
N ASP A 286 18.79 -2.82 11.73
CA ASP A 286 19.92 -3.64 11.30
C ASP A 286 19.43 -5.03 10.85
N GLY A 287 19.74 -5.41 9.62
CA GLY A 287 19.22 -6.61 8.96
C GLY A 287 17.90 -6.42 8.19
N LEU A 288 17.33 -5.20 8.16
CA LEU A 288 16.11 -4.88 7.41
C LEU A 288 16.26 -5.23 5.92
N VAL A 289 15.26 -5.88 5.32
CA VAL A 289 15.23 -6.11 3.87
C VAL A 289 15.00 -4.79 3.14
N VAL A 290 15.85 -4.47 2.17
CA VAL A 290 15.78 -3.24 1.38
C VAL A 290 15.65 -3.55 -0.11
N GLY A 291 15.01 -2.65 -0.85
CA GLY A 291 14.71 -2.86 -2.27
C GLY A 291 13.74 -4.02 -2.51
N GLU A 292 13.58 -4.42 -3.76
CA GLU A 292 12.72 -5.55 -4.12
C GLU A 292 13.17 -6.85 -3.42
N ASN A 293 12.21 -7.61 -2.89
CA ASN A 293 12.51 -8.89 -2.27
C ASN A 293 12.39 -10.02 -3.32
N PRO A 294 13.50 -10.53 -3.88
CA PRO A 294 13.42 -11.53 -4.94
C PRO A 294 12.75 -12.83 -4.48
N ARG A 295 12.65 -13.07 -3.18
CA ARG A 295 11.96 -14.25 -2.63
C ARG A 295 10.44 -14.19 -2.84
N GLN A 296 9.88 -13.00 -3.03
CA GLN A 296 8.43 -12.74 -3.18
C GLN A 296 7.96 -12.67 -4.63
N GLY A 297 8.85 -12.89 -5.60
CA GLY A 297 8.49 -12.78 -7.00
C GLY A 297 9.17 -11.59 -7.67
N PHE A 298 9.69 -11.80 -8.87
CA PHE A 298 10.22 -10.71 -9.68
C PHE A 298 10.20 -11.05 -11.17
N VAL A 299 10.28 -10.03 -12.00
CA VAL A 299 10.36 -10.16 -13.45
C VAL A 299 11.81 -9.98 -13.90
N LEU A 300 12.32 -10.94 -14.68
CA LEU A 300 13.63 -10.84 -15.30
C LEU A 300 13.59 -11.44 -16.71
N ARG A 301 13.97 -10.64 -17.71
CA ARG A 301 14.09 -11.07 -19.12
C ARG A 301 12.83 -11.80 -19.64
N GLY A 302 11.65 -11.20 -19.42
CA GLY A 302 10.38 -11.72 -19.93
C GLY A 302 9.84 -12.95 -19.20
N LYS A 303 10.36 -13.28 -18.02
CA LYS A 303 9.85 -14.35 -17.15
C LYS A 303 9.60 -13.84 -15.76
N PHE A 304 8.58 -14.38 -15.12
CA PHE A 304 8.34 -14.22 -13.70
C PHE A 304 9.02 -15.37 -12.95
N TYR A 305 9.68 -15.07 -11.84
CA TYR A 305 10.32 -16.04 -10.96
C TYR A 305 9.84 -15.86 -9.54
N HIS A 306 9.51 -16.95 -8.85
CA HIS A 306 9.25 -16.95 -7.42
C HIS A 306 10.15 -18.01 -6.74
N PRO A 307 11.37 -17.66 -6.32
CA PRO A 307 12.33 -18.60 -5.72
C PRO A 307 11.83 -19.29 -4.45
N ALA A 308 11.03 -18.62 -3.62
CA ALA A 308 10.52 -19.21 -2.37
C ALA A 308 9.50 -20.32 -2.62
N LEU A 309 8.50 -20.04 -3.46
CA LEU A 309 7.49 -21.00 -3.88
C LEU A 309 7.99 -21.93 -5.01
N ASP A 310 9.17 -21.64 -5.56
CA ASP A 310 9.88 -22.41 -6.59
C ASP A 310 9.03 -22.67 -7.82
N PHE A 311 8.55 -21.57 -8.41
CA PHE A 311 7.96 -21.59 -9.73
C PHE A 311 8.45 -20.43 -10.60
N GLN A 312 8.27 -20.59 -11.90
CA GLN A 312 8.50 -19.58 -12.92
C GLN A 312 7.48 -19.77 -14.05
N PHE A 313 7.23 -18.72 -14.83
CA PHE A 313 6.49 -18.78 -16.09
C PHE A 313 6.91 -17.64 -17.02
N SER A 314 6.67 -17.81 -18.31
CA SER A 314 6.93 -16.80 -19.33
C SER A 314 5.85 -15.73 -19.33
N ILE A 315 6.24 -14.48 -19.51
CA ILE A 315 5.34 -13.34 -19.64
C ILE A 315 5.17 -13.05 -21.14
N PRO A 316 3.94 -12.93 -21.67
CA PRO A 316 3.75 -12.61 -23.08
C PRO A 316 4.29 -11.21 -23.40
N GLU A 317 4.74 -11.01 -24.63
CA GLU A 317 5.38 -9.75 -25.03
C GLU A 317 4.43 -8.57 -24.85
N GLY A 318 4.92 -7.50 -24.22
CA GLY A 318 4.15 -6.28 -23.99
C GLY A 318 3.12 -6.35 -22.88
N TRP A 319 2.95 -7.50 -22.22
CA TRP A 319 2.10 -7.60 -21.03
C TRP A 319 2.80 -7.00 -19.83
N ARG A 320 2.02 -6.35 -18.98
CA ARG A 320 2.47 -5.79 -17.71
C ARG A 320 2.20 -6.79 -16.60
N VAL A 321 3.09 -6.82 -15.61
CA VAL A 321 2.98 -7.69 -14.44
C VAL A 321 2.87 -6.86 -13.19
N LYS A 322 1.91 -7.21 -12.34
CA LYS A 322 1.78 -6.73 -10.98
C LYS A 322 2.00 -7.92 -10.03
N ASN A 323 2.96 -7.78 -9.13
CA ASN A 323 3.28 -8.78 -8.13
C ASN A 323 2.75 -8.32 -6.77
N GLU A 324 1.86 -9.09 -6.16
CA GLU A 324 1.22 -8.81 -4.86
C GLU A 324 1.47 -10.00 -3.93
N ALA A 325 1.32 -9.81 -2.61
CA ALA A 325 1.69 -10.83 -1.62
C ALA A 325 0.98 -12.19 -1.83
N GLY A 326 -0.25 -12.18 -2.35
CA GLY A 326 -1.05 -13.38 -2.58
C GLY A 326 -1.40 -13.70 -4.04
N ARG A 327 -0.99 -12.87 -5.01
CA ARG A 327 -1.33 -13.07 -6.43
C ARG A 327 -0.35 -12.40 -7.38
N VAL A 328 -0.32 -12.87 -8.62
CA VAL A 328 0.41 -12.24 -9.72
C VAL A 328 -0.56 -11.96 -10.86
N THR A 329 -0.72 -10.69 -11.19
CA THR A 329 -1.65 -10.24 -12.23
C THR A 329 -0.88 -9.84 -13.48
N LEU A 330 -1.23 -10.41 -14.62
CA LEU A 330 -0.71 -10.04 -15.93
C LEU A 330 -1.85 -9.45 -16.75
N VAL A 331 -1.60 -8.31 -17.38
CA VAL A 331 -2.59 -7.63 -18.23
C VAL A 331 -1.94 -7.21 -19.53
N ASP A 332 -2.66 -7.41 -20.63
CA ASP A 332 -2.24 -6.94 -21.95
C ASP A 332 -2.17 -5.40 -22.01
N ARG A 333 -1.55 -4.85 -23.06
CA ARG A 333 -1.40 -3.40 -23.23
C ARG A 333 -2.73 -2.65 -23.22
N LEU A 334 -3.79 -3.26 -23.73
CA LEU A 334 -5.11 -2.66 -23.88
C LEU A 334 -6.06 -2.94 -22.69
N GLY A 335 -5.65 -3.72 -21.70
CA GLY A 335 -6.49 -4.03 -20.53
C GLY A 335 -7.64 -5.00 -20.78
N LYS A 336 -7.59 -5.75 -21.88
CA LYS A 336 -8.67 -6.61 -22.39
C LYS A 336 -8.38 -8.09 -22.17
N GLY A 337 -7.11 -8.49 -22.15
CA GLY A 337 -6.66 -9.81 -21.75
C GLY A 337 -6.04 -9.76 -20.35
N VAL A 338 -6.53 -10.61 -19.45
CA VAL A 338 -6.06 -10.68 -18.07
C VAL A 338 -5.75 -12.13 -17.68
N ILE A 339 -4.65 -12.32 -16.95
CA ILE A 339 -4.29 -13.58 -16.29
C ILE A 339 -3.95 -13.28 -14.83
N ILE A 340 -4.52 -14.02 -13.90
CA ILE A 340 -4.24 -13.90 -12.47
C ILE A 340 -3.77 -15.27 -11.99
N LEU A 341 -2.56 -15.33 -11.44
CA LEU A 341 -2.08 -16.45 -10.65
C LEU A 341 -2.41 -16.19 -9.19
N SER A 342 -3.14 -17.08 -8.53
CA SER A 342 -3.42 -17.02 -7.09
C SER A 342 -3.04 -18.33 -6.41
N GLY A 343 -2.68 -18.28 -5.13
CA GLY A 343 -2.43 -19.44 -4.29
C GLY A 343 -3.53 -19.70 -3.26
N GLU A 344 -3.50 -20.88 -2.64
CA GLU A 344 -4.32 -21.29 -1.48
C GLU A 344 -5.83 -21.42 -1.75
N GLU A 345 -6.18 -21.95 -2.92
CA GLU A 345 -7.57 -22.01 -3.41
C GLU A 345 -8.40 -23.17 -2.80
N GLY A 346 -7.95 -23.77 -1.71
CA GLY A 346 -8.56 -24.92 -1.04
C GLY A 346 -7.68 -26.17 -1.01
N ASP A 347 -8.25 -27.29 -0.55
CA ASP A 347 -7.48 -28.51 -0.23
C ASP A 347 -7.00 -29.27 -1.47
N THR A 348 -7.82 -29.33 -2.53
CA THR A 348 -7.50 -30.02 -3.78
C THR A 348 -7.95 -29.19 -4.99
N PRO A 349 -7.34 -29.37 -6.18
CA PRO A 349 -7.74 -28.64 -7.38
C PRO A 349 -9.21 -28.82 -7.76
N GLU A 350 -9.78 -30.01 -7.53
CA GLU A 350 -11.19 -30.27 -7.82
C GLU A 350 -12.12 -29.52 -6.85
N VAL A 351 -11.82 -29.57 -5.55
CA VAL A 351 -12.60 -28.84 -4.53
C VAL A 351 -12.54 -27.34 -4.80
N ALA A 352 -11.35 -26.82 -5.10
CA ALA A 352 -11.14 -25.43 -5.48
C ALA A 352 -11.99 -25.02 -6.70
N ALA A 353 -11.98 -25.84 -7.76
CA ALA A 353 -12.76 -25.60 -8.96
C ALA A 353 -14.27 -25.59 -8.71
N ARG A 354 -14.77 -26.55 -7.92
CA ARG A 354 -16.20 -26.62 -7.55
C ARG A 354 -16.61 -25.44 -6.68
N SER A 355 -15.79 -25.05 -5.72
CA SER A 355 -16.00 -23.86 -4.88
C SER A 355 -16.02 -22.58 -5.70
N PHE A 356 -15.12 -22.44 -6.68
CA PHE A 356 -15.10 -21.30 -7.60
C PHE A 356 -16.39 -21.22 -8.44
N VAL A 357 -16.88 -22.35 -8.98
CA VAL A 357 -18.15 -22.35 -9.71
C VAL A 357 -19.32 -21.96 -8.79
N ALA A 358 -19.33 -22.46 -7.55
CA ALA A 358 -20.40 -22.17 -6.59
C ALA A 358 -20.42 -20.71 -6.10
N SER A 359 -19.25 -20.07 -6.00
CA SER A 359 -19.12 -18.68 -5.51
C SER A 359 -19.10 -17.63 -6.61
N SER A 360 -18.89 -18.03 -7.87
CA SER A 360 -18.87 -17.13 -9.02
C SER A 360 -20.19 -17.17 -9.81
N LYS A 361 -20.33 -16.24 -10.77
CA LYS A 361 -21.47 -16.20 -11.70
C LYS A 361 -21.19 -16.94 -13.01
N VAL A 362 -20.16 -17.80 -13.04
CA VAL A 362 -19.74 -18.50 -14.26
C VAL A 362 -20.78 -19.54 -14.65
N GLN A 363 -21.15 -19.55 -15.92
CA GLN A 363 -21.90 -20.65 -16.53
C GLN A 363 -20.87 -21.60 -17.15
N PRO A 364 -20.53 -22.73 -16.49
CA PRO A 364 -19.46 -23.59 -16.95
C PRO A 364 -19.85 -24.31 -18.24
N ILE A 365 -19.02 -24.15 -19.26
CA ILE A 365 -19.03 -24.94 -20.49
C ILE A 365 -18.19 -26.21 -20.28
N ARG A 366 -17.15 -26.12 -19.45
CA ARG A 366 -16.23 -27.21 -19.13
C ARG A 366 -15.88 -27.19 -17.65
N LEU A 367 -15.96 -28.35 -17.01
CA LEU A 367 -15.59 -28.57 -15.61
C LEU A 367 -15.05 -29.99 -15.47
N GLU A 368 -13.75 -30.17 -15.68
CA GLU A 368 -13.15 -31.51 -15.75
C GLU A 368 -11.70 -31.56 -15.26
N PRO A 369 -11.16 -32.76 -14.98
CA PRO A 369 -9.75 -32.94 -14.68
C PRO A 369 -8.85 -32.39 -15.78
N SER A 370 -7.75 -31.76 -15.38
CA SER A 370 -6.75 -31.23 -16.30
C SER A 370 -5.33 -31.52 -15.80
N ARG A 371 -4.33 -31.16 -16.60
CA ARG A 371 -2.93 -31.16 -16.16
C ARG A 371 -2.29 -29.82 -16.44
N LEU A 372 -1.40 -29.38 -15.56
CA LEU A 372 -0.56 -28.20 -15.75
C LEU A 372 0.89 -28.53 -15.40
N GLY A 373 1.81 -28.42 -16.36
CA GLY A 373 3.22 -28.77 -16.13
C GLY A 373 3.45 -30.21 -15.65
N GLY A 374 2.54 -31.13 -15.99
CA GLY A 374 2.55 -32.53 -15.51
C GLY A 374 1.82 -32.78 -14.19
N SER A 375 1.54 -31.73 -13.40
CA SER A 375 0.76 -31.84 -12.15
C SER A 375 -0.72 -32.11 -12.42
N PRO A 376 -1.39 -32.96 -11.62
CA PRO A 376 -2.84 -33.07 -11.62
C PRO A 376 -3.50 -31.72 -11.30
N GLY A 377 -4.60 -31.44 -12.00
CA GLY A 377 -5.34 -30.22 -11.86
C GLY A 377 -6.80 -30.39 -12.28
N TYR A 378 -7.51 -29.27 -12.31
CA TYR A 378 -8.91 -29.18 -12.71
C TYR A 378 -9.11 -27.88 -13.48
N VAL A 379 -9.93 -27.90 -14.52
CA VAL A 379 -10.21 -26.71 -15.33
C VAL A 379 -11.69 -26.37 -15.29
N VAL A 380 -11.97 -25.08 -15.13
CA VAL A 380 -13.27 -24.47 -15.34
C VAL A 380 -13.16 -23.56 -16.55
N GLU A 381 -13.96 -23.78 -17.59
CA GLU A 381 -14.14 -22.82 -18.69
C GLU A 381 -15.62 -22.48 -18.77
N GLY A 382 -15.93 -21.21 -18.99
CA GLY A 382 -17.31 -20.77 -19.09
C GLY A 382 -17.43 -19.30 -19.44
N VAL A 383 -18.68 -18.83 -19.41
CA VAL A 383 -19.00 -17.43 -19.68
C VAL A 383 -19.64 -16.81 -18.45
N VAL A 384 -19.26 -15.58 -18.14
CA VAL A 384 -19.95 -14.72 -17.18
C VAL A 384 -20.63 -13.60 -17.95
N PHE A 385 -21.93 -13.41 -17.69
CA PHE A 385 -22.68 -12.29 -18.25
C PHE A 385 -22.53 -11.07 -17.34
N THR A 386 -21.88 -10.03 -17.86
CA THR A 386 -21.70 -8.75 -17.16
C THR A 386 -22.57 -7.67 -17.79
N SER A 387 -22.66 -6.50 -17.16
CA SER A 387 -23.33 -5.33 -17.75
C SER A 387 -22.67 -4.87 -19.05
N ASN A 388 -21.38 -5.18 -19.24
CA ASN A 388 -20.59 -4.74 -20.39
C ASN A 388 -20.50 -5.82 -21.48
N GLY A 389 -21.28 -6.90 -21.35
CA GLY A 389 -21.31 -8.02 -22.29
C GLY A 389 -20.78 -9.33 -21.70
N PRO A 390 -20.80 -10.41 -22.50
CA PRO A 390 -20.33 -11.71 -22.08
C PRO A 390 -18.79 -11.77 -22.03
N VAL A 391 -18.27 -12.31 -20.93
CA VAL A 391 -16.84 -12.48 -20.66
C VAL A 391 -16.52 -13.96 -20.62
N PHE A 392 -15.58 -14.41 -21.46
CA PHE A 392 -15.03 -15.75 -21.35
C PHE A 392 -14.07 -15.82 -20.17
N MET A 393 -14.19 -16.87 -19.37
CA MET A 393 -13.28 -17.15 -18.26
C MET A 393 -12.78 -18.59 -18.35
N ARG A 394 -11.48 -18.76 -18.10
CA ARG A 394 -10.83 -20.05 -17.86
C ARG A 394 -10.08 -19.98 -16.55
N ASN A 395 -10.42 -20.85 -15.60
CA ASN A 395 -9.66 -21.02 -14.38
C ASN A 395 -9.03 -22.42 -14.33
N ARG A 396 -7.70 -22.50 -14.30
CA ARG A 396 -6.94 -23.76 -14.19
C ARG A 396 -6.39 -23.90 -12.78
N PHE A 397 -6.95 -24.83 -12.01
CA PHE A 397 -6.48 -25.19 -10.68
C PHE A 397 -5.46 -26.33 -10.77
N PHE A 398 -4.39 -26.26 -10.00
CA PHE A 398 -3.34 -27.27 -10.02
C PHE A 398 -2.60 -27.31 -8.69
N SER A 399 -2.09 -28.50 -8.35
CA SER A 399 -1.25 -28.67 -7.17
C SER A 399 0.20 -28.27 -7.50
N HIS A 400 0.79 -27.44 -6.65
CA HIS A 400 2.22 -27.14 -6.67
C HIS A 400 2.76 -27.17 -5.24
N ARG A 401 3.72 -28.07 -5.00
CA ARG A 401 4.22 -28.40 -3.66
C ARG A 401 3.08 -28.84 -2.72
N ARG A 402 2.77 -28.06 -1.68
CA ARG A 402 1.76 -28.37 -0.66
C ARG A 402 0.49 -27.51 -0.79
N SER A 403 0.41 -26.69 -1.83
CA SER A 403 -0.69 -25.73 -2.01
C SER A 403 -1.37 -25.95 -3.36
N VAL A 404 -2.63 -25.54 -3.43
CA VAL A 404 -3.37 -25.43 -4.69
C VAL A 404 -3.23 -24.01 -5.22
N PHE A 405 -2.86 -23.88 -6.48
CA PHE A 405 -2.79 -22.61 -7.20
C PHE A 405 -3.85 -22.59 -8.30
N SER A 406 -4.20 -21.39 -8.75
CA SER A 406 -5.11 -21.17 -9.85
C SER A 406 -4.53 -20.17 -10.86
N PHE A 407 -4.72 -20.45 -12.16
CA PHE A 407 -4.55 -19.45 -13.21
C PHE A 407 -5.93 -19.07 -13.74
N LEU A 408 -6.46 -17.94 -13.28
CA LEU A 408 -7.68 -17.35 -13.82
C LEU A 408 -7.34 -16.45 -15.00
N SER A 409 -7.78 -16.82 -16.19
CA SER A 409 -7.63 -16.03 -17.42
C SER A 409 -8.99 -15.60 -17.94
N TYR A 410 -9.12 -14.35 -18.39
CA TYR A 410 -10.37 -13.89 -18.97
C TYR A 410 -10.19 -12.77 -19.99
N ALA A 411 -11.16 -12.70 -20.91
CA ALA A 411 -11.30 -11.67 -21.94
C ALA A 411 -12.77 -11.61 -22.39
N SER A 412 -13.15 -10.58 -23.15
CA SER A 412 -14.47 -10.55 -23.78
C SER A 412 -14.65 -11.77 -24.69
N VAL A 413 -15.89 -12.27 -24.84
CA VAL A 413 -16.16 -13.39 -25.76
C VAL A 413 -15.80 -13.04 -27.21
N GLU A 414 -15.87 -11.75 -27.58
CA GLU A 414 -15.53 -11.26 -28.92
C GLU A 414 -14.03 -11.30 -29.22
N GLU A 415 -13.19 -11.16 -28.18
CA GLU A 415 -11.74 -11.03 -28.33
C GLU A 415 -10.97 -12.25 -27.82
N ILE A 416 -11.67 -13.29 -27.32
CA ILE A 416 -11.02 -14.43 -26.67
C ILE A 416 -10.01 -15.15 -27.56
N ASP A 417 -10.27 -15.24 -28.87
CA ASP A 417 -9.38 -15.93 -29.80
C ASP A 417 -8.06 -15.17 -30.02
N ILE A 418 -8.03 -13.87 -29.74
CA ILE A 418 -6.80 -13.06 -29.73
C ILE A 418 -5.94 -13.42 -28.50
N TYR A 419 -6.57 -13.61 -27.34
CA TYR A 419 -5.86 -13.79 -26.06
C TYR A 419 -5.59 -15.26 -25.69
N ARG A 420 -6.30 -16.21 -26.29
CA ARG A 420 -6.14 -17.64 -26.04
C ARG A 420 -4.68 -18.12 -26.14
N PRO A 421 -3.88 -17.73 -27.17
CA PRO A 421 -2.47 -18.13 -27.24
C PRO A 421 -1.64 -17.63 -26.06
N ALA A 422 -1.88 -16.42 -25.56
CA ALA A 422 -1.19 -15.86 -24.40
C ALA A 422 -1.54 -16.63 -23.12
N PHE A 423 -2.82 -16.97 -22.92
CA PHE A 423 -3.27 -17.78 -21.79
C PHE A 423 -2.60 -19.17 -21.80
N ASP A 424 -2.49 -19.79 -22.97
CA ASP A 424 -1.84 -21.08 -23.13
C ASP A 424 -0.32 -20.98 -22.94
N GLN A 425 0.33 -19.91 -23.41
CA GLN A 425 1.76 -19.66 -23.22
C GLN A 425 2.12 -19.53 -21.74
N VAL A 426 1.40 -18.70 -20.98
CA VAL A 426 1.69 -18.49 -19.55
C VAL A 426 1.51 -19.77 -18.77
N THR A 427 0.33 -20.40 -18.91
CA THR A 427 0.01 -21.62 -18.17
C THR A 427 0.91 -22.80 -18.60
N GLY A 428 1.21 -22.93 -19.89
CA GLY A 428 2.08 -23.97 -20.44
C GLY A 428 3.56 -23.83 -20.10
N SER A 429 4.02 -22.61 -19.76
CA SER A 429 5.40 -22.36 -19.33
C SER A 429 5.60 -22.39 -17.82
N PHE A 430 4.53 -22.64 -17.04
CA PHE A 430 4.63 -22.81 -15.60
C PHE A 430 5.46 -24.03 -15.24
N GLY A 431 6.43 -23.85 -14.36
CA GLY A 431 7.24 -24.94 -13.82
C GLY A 431 8.18 -24.47 -12.74
N ARG A 432 8.97 -25.38 -12.18
CA ARG A 432 9.96 -25.05 -11.14
C ARG A 432 11.04 -24.10 -11.65
N VAL A 433 11.58 -23.27 -10.75
CA VAL A 433 12.71 -22.39 -11.09
C VAL A 433 13.90 -23.24 -11.49
N GLN A 434 14.35 -23.16 -12.74
CA GLN A 434 15.42 -24.05 -13.24
C GLN A 434 16.82 -23.54 -12.89
N ASP A 435 17.03 -22.23 -12.94
CA ASP A 435 18.31 -21.60 -12.66
C ASP A 435 18.63 -21.64 -11.16
N ARG A 436 19.78 -22.24 -10.81
CA ARG A 436 20.23 -22.39 -9.42
C ARG A 436 20.58 -21.04 -8.78
N ALA A 437 21.15 -20.10 -9.54
CA ALA A 437 21.47 -18.76 -9.04
C ALA A 437 20.19 -18.01 -8.67
N ILE A 438 19.18 -18.04 -9.54
CA ILE A 438 17.86 -17.43 -9.26
C ILE A 438 17.19 -18.11 -8.06
N ARG A 439 17.23 -19.45 -7.98
CA ARG A 439 16.61 -20.19 -6.88
C ARG A 439 17.21 -19.84 -5.52
N ASN A 440 18.51 -19.56 -5.48
CA ASN A 440 19.26 -19.25 -4.27
C ASN A 440 19.35 -17.75 -3.95
N LEU A 441 18.81 -16.89 -4.83
CA LEU A 441 18.88 -15.43 -4.66
C LEU A 441 18.24 -15.00 -3.33
N GLN A 442 19.00 -14.25 -2.54
CA GLN A 442 18.59 -13.71 -1.25
C GLN A 442 18.16 -12.24 -1.38
N PRO A 443 17.31 -11.74 -0.47
CA PRO A 443 17.03 -10.31 -0.41
C PRO A 443 18.27 -9.52 0.01
N ALA A 444 18.42 -8.32 -0.56
CA ALA A 444 19.37 -7.36 -0.06
C ALA A 444 18.95 -6.90 1.36
N ARG A 445 19.94 -6.78 2.25
CA ARG A 445 19.74 -6.37 3.64
C ARG A 445 20.57 -5.16 3.97
N LEU A 446 19.98 -4.30 4.78
CA LEU A 446 20.62 -3.15 5.39
C LEU A 446 21.49 -3.61 6.55
N TYR A 447 22.69 -3.06 6.64
CA TYR A 447 23.61 -3.26 7.75
C TYR A 447 24.07 -1.93 8.31
N VAL A 448 24.08 -1.82 9.64
CA VAL A 448 24.59 -0.63 10.31
C VAL A 448 26.05 -0.84 10.71
N VAL A 449 26.95 -0.08 10.10
CA VAL A 449 28.38 -0.13 10.39
C VAL A 449 28.87 1.17 11.01
N SER A 450 29.94 1.11 11.80
CA SER A 450 30.71 2.30 12.16
C SER A 450 31.81 2.51 11.14
N ALA A 451 31.87 3.69 10.52
CA ALA A 451 32.88 4.04 9.54
C ALA A 451 34.30 3.86 10.13
N ASP A 452 35.16 3.12 9.44
CA ASP A 452 36.51 2.80 9.90
C ASP A 452 37.56 3.86 9.53
N ARG A 453 37.23 4.70 8.54
CA ARG A 453 38.09 5.75 7.97
C ARG A 453 37.31 7.01 7.63
N GLU A 454 38.02 8.12 7.50
CA GLU A 454 37.48 9.39 7.00
C GLU A 454 37.71 9.50 5.49
N THR A 455 36.64 9.72 4.72
CA THR A 455 36.68 9.88 3.26
C THR A 455 35.35 10.46 2.75
N GLU A 456 35.24 10.77 1.46
CA GLU A 456 33.95 11.09 0.83
C GLU A 456 33.05 9.85 0.81
N PHE A 457 31.74 10.02 1.00
CA PHE A 457 30.80 8.88 1.05
C PHE A 457 30.91 7.96 -0.18
N ASP A 458 30.99 8.52 -1.37
CA ASP A 458 31.16 7.78 -2.64
C ASP A 458 32.45 6.95 -2.68
N SER A 459 33.54 7.46 -2.09
CA SER A 459 34.81 6.74 -1.95
C SER A 459 34.79 5.69 -0.83
N TYR A 460 33.80 5.75 0.06
CA TYR A 460 33.60 4.77 1.11
C TYR A 460 32.86 3.52 0.61
N LEU A 461 31.90 3.68 -0.31
CA LEU A 461 31.09 2.59 -0.84
C LEU A 461 31.92 1.57 -1.65
N SER A 462 31.54 0.29 -1.54
CA SER A 462 32.11 -0.78 -2.38
C SER A 462 31.61 -0.66 -3.82
N THR A 463 32.40 -1.13 -4.79
CA THR A 463 32.04 -1.10 -6.21
C THR A 463 30.96 -2.13 -6.60
N GLU A 464 30.68 -3.13 -5.77
CA GLU A 464 29.63 -4.12 -6.00
C GLU A 464 28.46 -3.86 -5.05
N LEU A 465 27.38 -3.28 -5.60
CA LEU A 465 26.10 -3.13 -4.91
C LEU A 465 25.14 -4.25 -5.33
N PRO A 466 24.18 -4.63 -4.47
CA PRO A 466 23.10 -5.54 -4.84
C PRO A 466 22.30 -5.06 -6.04
N TRP A 467 21.65 -6.00 -6.72
CA TRP A 467 20.78 -5.68 -7.84
C TRP A 467 19.74 -4.62 -7.48
N GLY A 468 19.64 -3.59 -8.33
CA GLY A 468 18.70 -2.49 -8.16
C GLY A 468 19.17 -1.40 -7.19
N PHE A 469 20.43 -1.44 -6.73
CA PHE A 469 21.02 -0.39 -5.89
C PHE A 469 22.08 0.44 -6.63
N GLU A 470 22.02 1.76 -6.46
CA GLU A 470 23.05 2.71 -6.88
C GLU A 470 23.65 3.47 -5.68
N ASN A 471 24.89 3.96 -5.82
CA ASN A 471 25.58 4.71 -4.76
C ASN A 471 24.74 5.87 -4.22
N ILE A 472 23.99 6.53 -5.10
CA ILE A 472 23.17 7.68 -4.76
C ILE A 472 21.98 7.30 -3.87
N GLU A 473 21.40 6.11 -4.03
CA GLU A 473 20.33 5.63 -3.17
C GLU A 473 20.84 5.37 -1.75
N LEU A 474 22.05 4.81 -1.62
CA LEU A 474 22.70 4.66 -0.31
C LEU A 474 23.00 6.03 0.32
N ALA A 475 23.38 7.03 -0.48
CA ALA A 475 23.63 8.38 0.01
C ALA A 475 22.34 9.02 0.55
N ILE A 476 21.24 8.90 -0.19
CA ILE A 476 19.90 9.35 0.25
C ILE A 476 19.48 8.60 1.53
N MET A 477 19.66 7.29 1.57
CA MET A 477 19.36 6.47 2.75
C MET A 477 20.10 6.99 3.98
N ASN A 478 21.37 7.36 3.84
CA ASN A 478 22.17 7.94 4.92
C ASN A 478 21.93 9.44 5.15
N GLN A 479 21.07 10.09 4.36
CA GLN A 479 20.80 11.53 4.40
C GLN A 479 22.06 12.38 4.18
N VAL A 480 22.96 11.91 3.31
CA VAL A 480 24.19 12.59 2.88
C VAL A 480 24.23 12.72 1.37
N ASN A 481 25.11 13.57 0.85
CA ASN A 481 25.49 13.60 -0.56
C ASN A 481 26.71 12.70 -0.80
N LEU A 482 26.88 12.28 -2.06
CA LEU A 482 28.02 11.44 -2.47
C LEU A 482 29.39 12.05 -2.12
N LYS A 483 29.50 13.37 -2.11
CA LYS A 483 30.74 14.11 -1.84
C LYS A 483 30.87 14.60 -0.40
N ASP A 484 29.91 14.29 0.46
CA ASP A 484 30.00 14.64 1.87
C ASP A 484 31.09 13.80 2.55
N LYS A 485 31.84 14.44 3.46
CA LYS A 485 32.89 13.78 4.24
C LYS A 485 32.28 12.97 5.38
N ILE A 486 32.58 11.68 5.38
CA ILE A 486 32.23 10.75 6.44
C ILE A 486 33.33 10.73 7.49
N ARG A 487 32.97 10.78 8.76
CA ARG A 487 33.93 10.75 9.87
C ARG A 487 34.11 9.32 10.37
N LYS A 488 35.33 9.01 10.83
CA LYS A 488 35.58 7.75 11.55
C LYS A 488 34.64 7.64 12.75
N GLY A 489 34.00 6.49 12.90
CA GLY A 489 33.04 6.18 13.96
C GLY A 489 31.57 6.51 13.62
N GLN A 490 31.32 7.32 12.58
CA GLN A 490 29.97 7.65 12.12
C GLN A 490 29.20 6.38 11.76
N LYS A 491 27.95 6.27 12.20
CA LYS A 491 27.07 5.16 11.83
C LYS A 491 26.59 5.34 10.39
N LEU A 492 26.72 4.29 9.60
CA LEU A 492 26.31 4.26 8.20
C LEU A 492 25.43 3.05 7.95
N LYS A 493 24.40 3.25 7.14
CA LYS A 493 23.54 2.22 6.58
C LYS A 493 24.15 1.78 5.24
N LEU A 494 24.64 0.55 5.18
CA LEU A 494 25.13 -0.07 3.95
C LEU A 494 24.19 -1.20 3.54
N VAL A 495 24.37 -1.73 2.34
CA VAL A 495 23.53 -2.81 1.80
C VAL A 495 24.40 -3.94 1.25
N SER A 496 24.05 -5.18 1.57
CA SER A 496 24.63 -6.38 0.93
C SER A 496 23.57 -7.46 0.69
N GLN A 497 23.86 -8.41 -0.19
CA GLN A 497 22.92 -9.47 -0.61
C GLN A 497 23.45 -10.87 -0.32
#